data_AF-A0A381VGY9-F1
#
_entry.id   AF-A0A381VGY9-F1
#
_cell.length_a   1.000
_cell.length_b   1.000
_cell.length_c   1.000
_cell.angle_alpha   90.00
_cell.angle_beta   90.00
_cell.angle_gamma   90.00
#
_symmetry.space_group_name_H-M   'P 1'
#
loop_
_entity.id
_entity.type
_entity.pdbx_description
1 polymer ?
#
loop_
_entity_poly.entity_id
_entity_poly.type
_entity_poly.pdbx_seq_one_letter_code
_entity_poly.pdbx_strand_id
1 'polypeptide(L)'
;ADVIDKLIAYNASTLQKFDSVFRYSKVTGLIDSSDDSILSNITTVKIRKSFQPILLTSSKYSIYFRNALYNPHEGHLASSGGILTSSGFKVDGNANECFFDDDGVGNVRLYYYSSGVKSYLNSTQGTINYGTGEITINSMNIASISNIRGTTSTVVELKVTPSSNDVVPVRDQIVEMDIANSTVTVTADSFVGGSAEAGVGYTTTSSY
;
A
#
# COMPACT_ATOMS: atom_id res chain seq x y z
N ALA A 1 13.95 23.03 5.39
CA ALA A 1 12.53 22.99 4.95
C ALA A 1 12.01 21.62 5.34
N ASP A 2 10.81 21.52 5.90
CA ASP A 2 10.31 20.25 6.42
C ASP A 2 10.26 19.19 5.30
N VAL A 3 10.58 17.93 5.65
CA VAL A 3 10.56 16.78 4.74
C VAL A 3 9.19 16.68 4.06
N ILE A 4 8.13 16.87 4.84
CA ILE A 4 6.74 16.81 4.37
C ILE A 4 6.47 17.88 3.31
N ASP A 5 6.92 19.13 3.53
CA ASP A 5 6.72 20.23 2.58
C ASP A 5 7.42 19.95 1.24
N LYS A 6 8.63 19.39 1.27
CA LYS A 6 9.35 19.03 0.04
C LYS A 6 8.63 17.92 -0.74
N LEU A 7 8.07 16.93 -0.04
CA LEU A 7 7.29 15.88 -0.68
C LEU A 7 5.99 16.43 -1.27
N ILE A 8 5.29 17.32 -0.56
CA ILE A 8 4.06 17.96 -1.05
C ILE A 8 4.35 18.76 -2.31
N ALA A 9 5.41 19.57 -2.30
CA ALA A 9 5.83 20.35 -3.45
C ALA A 9 6.16 19.45 -4.65
N TYR A 10 6.95 18.38 -4.45
CA TYR A 10 7.28 17.43 -5.51
C TYR A 10 6.05 16.71 -6.08
N ASN A 11 5.10 16.33 -5.22
CA ASN A 11 3.85 15.73 -5.65
C ASN A 11 3.09 16.63 -6.62
N ALA A 12 2.86 17.88 -6.21
CA ALA A 12 2.08 18.85 -6.97
C ALA A 12 2.81 19.30 -8.25
N SER A 13 4.13 19.51 -8.19
CA SER A 13 4.88 20.04 -9.32
C SER A 13 5.28 18.99 -10.35
N THR A 14 5.38 17.72 -9.94
CA THR A 14 6.00 16.66 -10.77
C THR A 14 5.04 15.51 -11.03
N LEU A 15 4.41 14.95 -10.00
CA LEU A 15 3.66 13.70 -10.14
C LEU A 15 2.21 13.90 -10.60
N GLN A 16 1.56 14.97 -10.15
CA GLN A 16 0.16 15.29 -10.48
C GLN A 16 -0.02 15.81 -11.93
N LYS A 17 0.62 15.13 -12.89
CA LYS A 17 0.63 15.40 -14.32
C LYS A 17 0.54 14.07 -15.06
N PHE A 18 -0.03 14.07 -16.26
CA PHE A 18 -0.02 12.89 -17.12
C PHE A 18 1.42 12.46 -17.47
N ASP A 19 1.59 11.18 -17.76
CA ASP A 19 2.86 10.54 -18.15
C ASP A 19 4.00 10.64 -17.13
N SER A 20 3.72 11.14 -15.92
CA SER A 20 4.72 11.32 -14.87
C SER A 20 4.97 10.03 -14.11
N VAL A 21 6.25 9.68 -13.96
CA VAL A 21 6.68 8.45 -13.28
C VAL A 21 7.11 8.79 -11.86
N PHE A 22 6.60 8.04 -10.89
CA PHE A 22 7.16 8.07 -9.54
C PHE A 22 8.52 7.37 -9.55
N ARG A 23 9.56 8.12 -9.19
CA ARG A 23 10.95 7.63 -9.10
C ARG A 23 11.36 7.59 -7.65
N TYR A 24 11.62 6.40 -7.14
CA TYR A 24 11.94 6.20 -5.73
C TYR A 24 13.21 6.96 -5.32
N SER A 25 14.27 6.87 -6.13
CA SER A 25 15.53 7.57 -5.87
C SER A 25 15.42 9.08 -5.84
N LYS A 26 14.44 9.65 -6.55
CA LYS A 26 14.16 11.09 -6.50
C LYS A 26 13.51 11.48 -5.18
N VAL A 27 12.60 10.65 -4.67
CA VAL A 27 11.95 10.88 -3.37
C VAL A 27 12.95 10.71 -2.23
N THR A 28 13.76 9.66 -2.21
CA THR A 28 14.77 9.48 -1.15
C THR A 28 15.82 10.60 -1.19
N GLY A 29 16.28 11.01 -2.37
CA GLY A 29 17.19 12.16 -2.48
C GLY A 29 16.57 13.49 -2.06
N LEU A 30 15.26 13.67 -2.25
CA LEU A 30 14.53 14.83 -1.72
C LEU A 30 14.46 14.80 -0.19
N ILE A 31 14.24 13.62 0.41
CA ILE A 31 14.27 13.44 1.86
C ILE A 31 15.67 13.76 2.39
N ASP A 32 16.72 13.15 1.86
CA ASP A 32 18.10 13.37 2.30
C ASP A 32 18.53 14.84 2.20
N SER A 33 18.14 15.53 1.12
CA SER A 33 18.46 16.95 0.95
C SER A 33 17.55 17.90 1.73
N SER A 34 16.58 17.40 2.51
CA SER A 34 15.63 18.24 3.27
C SER A 34 16.30 19.05 4.37
N ASP A 35 17.29 18.44 5.03
CA ASP A 35 18.11 19.02 6.08
C ASP A 35 19.47 18.31 6.10
N ASP A 36 20.57 19.07 6.26
CA ASP A 36 21.92 18.52 6.29
C ASP A 36 22.16 17.59 7.50
N SER A 37 21.31 17.66 8.54
CA SER A 37 21.38 16.74 9.67
C SER A 37 20.83 15.34 9.37
N ILE A 38 20.21 15.12 8.21
CA ILE A 38 19.70 13.80 7.81
C ILE A 38 20.88 12.96 7.33
N LEU A 39 21.30 12.01 8.18
CA LEU A 39 22.42 11.12 7.88
C LEU A 39 21.99 9.90 7.04
N SER A 40 20.74 9.47 7.17
CA SER A 40 20.17 8.37 6.40
C SER A 40 18.64 8.43 6.39
N ASN A 41 18.02 7.76 5.41
CA ASN A 41 16.58 7.51 5.39
C ASN A 41 16.29 6.05 5.02
N ILE A 42 15.21 5.51 5.59
CA ILE A 42 14.61 4.24 5.15
C ILE A 42 13.20 4.58 4.66
N THR A 43 12.94 4.29 3.39
CA THR A 43 11.65 4.55 2.75
C THR A 43 11.09 3.25 2.19
N THR A 44 9.79 3.01 2.38
CA THR A 44 9.08 1.88 1.76
C THR A 44 7.91 2.42 0.95
N VAL A 45 7.58 1.73 -0.16
CA VAL A 45 6.52 2.16 -1.08
C VAL A 45 5.41 1.12 -1.10
N LYS A 46 4.17 1.58 -0.99
CA LYS A 46 2.98 0.82 -1.33
C LYS A 46 2.19 1.59 -2.38
N ILE A 47 1.56 0.88 -3.30
CA ILE A 47 0.66 1.47 -4.30
C ILE A 47 -0.79 1.19 -3.92
N ARG A 48 -1.67 2.17 -4.14
CA ARG A 48 -3.09 2.12 -3.80
C ARG A 48 -3.94 2.33 -5.06
N LYS A 49 -5.02 1.55 -5.19
CA LYS A 49 -6.15 1.85 -6.09
C LYS A 49 -7.46 1.68 -5.36
N SER A 50 -8.49 2.35 -5.82
CA SER A 50 -9.84 2.24 -5.28
C SER A 50 -10.81 1.78 -6.35
N PHE A 51 -11.85 1.06 -5.95
CA PHE A 51 -13.02 0.79 -6.78
C PHE A 51 -14.29 1.15 -6.04
N GLN A 52 -15.30 1.60 -6.78
CA GLN A 52 -16.62 1.89 -6.25
C GLN A 52 -17.55 0.70 -6.51
N PRO A 53 -17.97 -0.05 -5.49
CA PRO A 53 -18.90 -1.14 -5.68
C PRO A 53 -20.33 -0.66 -5.94
N ILE A 54 -21.09 -1.47 -6.67
CA ILE A 54 -22.54 -1.35 -6.74
C ILE A 54 -23.11 -2.04 -5.50
N LEU A 55 -23.68 -1.26 -4.59
CA LEU A 55 -24.21 -1.80 -3.34
C LEU A 55 -25.44 -2.67 -3.58
N LEU A 56 -25.63 -3.67 -2.71
CA LEU A 56 -26.77 -4.59 -2.72
C LEU A 56 -26.95 -5.34 -4.06
N THR A 57 -25.89 -5.43 -4.87
CA THR A 57 -25.88 -6.09 -6.17
C THR A 57 -24.67 -7.02 -6.27
N SER A 58 -24.90 -8.26 -6.73
CA SER A 58 -23.80 -9.20 -7.00
C SER A 58 -23.03 -8.74 -8.25
N SER A 59 -21.79 -8.29 -8.08
CA SER A 59 -20.97 -7.74 -9.16
C SER A 59 -19.52 -8.17 -9.05
N LYS A 60 -18.90 -8.41 -10.21
CA LYS A 60 -17.47 -8.69 -10.37
C LYS A 60 -16.71 -7.38 -10.55
N TYR A 61 -15.52 -7.28 -9.97
CA TYR A 61 -14.66 -6.09 -10.10
C TYR A 61 -13.28 -6.49 -10.59
N SER A 62 -12.72 -5.71 -11.52
CA SER A 62 -11.34 -5.87 -12.01
C SER A 62 -10.58 -4.56 -11.82
N ILE A 63 -9.49 -4.62 -11.06
CA ILE A 63 -8.67 -3.49 -10.66
C ILE A 63 -7.27 -3.69 -11.25
N TYR A 64 -6.78 -2.70 -11.98
CA TYR A 64 -5.50 -2.79 -12.70
C TYR A 64 -4.48 -1.81 -12.12
N PHE A 65 -3.52 -2.32 -11.34
CA PHE A 65 -2.37 -1.54 -10.87
C PHE A 65 -1.37 -1.23 -11.99
N ARG A 66 -1.33 -2.07 -13.05
CA ARG A 66 -0.45 -1.91 -14.22
C ARG A 66 1.05 -1.85 -13.89
N ASN A 67 1.41 -2.33 -12.71
CA ASN A 67 2.77 -2.49 -12.23
C ASN A 67 2.86 -3.91 -11.67
N ALA A 68 4.00 -4.57 -11.88
CA ALA A 68 4.25 -5.85 -11.24
C ALA A 68 4.24 -5.69 -9.72
N LEU A 69 3.72 -6.69 -9.02
CA LEU A 69 3.56 -6.74 -7.58
C LEU A 69 4.60 -7.69 -6.97
N TYR A 70 5.06 -7.39 -5.77
CA TYR A 70 6.14 -8.13 -5.13
C TYR A 70 5.68 -9.51 -4.65
N ASN A 71 6.12 -10.57 -5.33
CA ASN A 71 5.91 -11.95 -4.90
C ASN A 71 7.12 -12.80 -5.31
N PRO A 72 8.22 -12.79 -4.51
CA PRO A 72 9.50 -13.39 -4.89
C PRO A 72 9.48 -14.93 -4.97
N HIS A 73 8.52 -15.57 -4.33
CA HIS A 73 8.31 -17.01 -4.35
C HIS A 73 6.84 -17.31 -4.04
N GLU A 74 6.35 -18.48 -4.45
CA GLU A 74 5.00 -18.92 -4.12
C GLU A 74 4.77 -18.92 -2.60
N GLY A 75 3.60 -18.43 -2.17
CA GLY A 75 3.22 -18.38 -0.76
C GLY A 75 3.88 -17.25 0.04
N HIS A 76 4.48 -16.26 -0.63
CA HIS A 76 5.10 -15.13 0.05
C HIS A 76 4.11 -14.41 0.98
N LEU A 77 4.50 -14.27 2.25
CA LEU A 77 3.69 -13.67 3.32
C LEU A 77 2.29 -14.27 3.52
N ALA A 78 2.02 -15.48 3.02
CA ALA A 78 0.70 -16.12 3.07
C ALA A 78 0.12 -16.21 4.50
N SER A 79 0.98 -16.43 5.51
CA SER A 79 0.60 -16.51 6.92
C SER A 79 0.15 -15.17 7.51
N SER A 80 0.63 -14.05 6.96
CA SER A 80 0.33 -12.70 7.45
C SER A 80 -0.75 -11.98 6.63
N GLY A 81 -1.19 -12.54 5.49
CA GLY A 81 -2.14 -11.88 4.60
C GLY A 81 -1.58 -11.53 3.21
N GLY A 82 -0.41 -12.06 2.84
CA GLY A 82 0.23 -11.71 1.58
C GLY A 82 0.64 -10.23 1.53
N ILE A 83 0.55 -9.63 0.35
CA ILE A 83 0.89 -8.22 0.09
C ILE A 83 -0.34 -7.32 -0.08
N LEU A 84 -1.52 -7.91 -0.30
CA LEU A 84 -2.78 -7.22 -0.51
C LEU A 84 -3.45 -6.90 0.81
N THR A 85 -3.90 -5.66 0.96
CA THR A 85 -4.78 -5.25 2.04
C THR A 85 -5.88 -4.35 1.49
N SER A 86 -7.10 -4.46 2.04
CA SER A 86 -8.19 -3.53 1.70
C SER A 86 -8.67 -2.69 2.88
N SER A 87 -9.41 -1.62 2.57
CA SER A 87 -10.32 -1.00 3.54
C SER A 87 -11.50 -1.92 3.87
N GLY A 88 -12.19 -1.63 4.97
CA GLY A 88 -13.33 -2.41 5.44
C GLY A 88 -14.61 -2.16 4.64
N PHE A 89 -15.47 -3.17 4.61
CA PHE A 89 -16.82 -3.11 4.05
C PHE A 89 -17.72 -4.18 4.70
N LYS A 90 -19.03 -4.11 4.48
CA LYS A 90 -19.99 -5.15 4.90
C LYS A 90 -20.46 -5.95 3.70
N VAL A 91 -20.60 -7.24 3.90
CA VAL A 91 -21.20 -8.16 2.91
C VAL A 91 -22.65 -8.39 3.28
N ASP A 92 -23.52 -8.47 2.28
CA ASP A 92 -24.94 -8.75 2.51
C ASP A 92 -25.12 -10.07 3.28
N GLY A 93 -26.01 -10.04 4.27
CA GLY A 93 -26.22 -11.17 5.20
C GLY A 93 -25.08 -11.42 6.22
N ASN A 94 -24.04 -10.58 6.28
CA ASN A 94 -22.96 -10.71 7.27
C ASN A 94 -22.79 -9.45 8.12
N ALA A 95 -22.91 -9.61 9.45
CA ALA A 95 -22.75 -8.50 10.40
C ALA A 95 -21.29 -8.06 10.59
N ASN A 96 -20.32 -8.91 10.24
CA ASN A 96 -18.90 -8.63 10.44
C ASN A 96 -18.37 -7.62 9.43
N GLU A 97 -17.41 -6.80 9.86
CA GLU A 97 -16.63 -5.99 8.93
C GLU A 97 -15.63 -6.90 8.22
N CYS A 98 -15.68 -6.88 6.89
CA CYS A 98 -14.90 -7.74 6.03
C CYS A 98 -13.82 -6.95 5.29
N PHE A 99 -12.78 -7.66 4.89
CA PHE A 99 -11.59 -7.14 4.24
C PHE A 99 -11.09 -8.16 3.20
N PHE A 100 -10.27 -7.68 2.27
CA PHE A 100 -9.52 -8.51 1.33
C PHE A 100 -8.04 -8.57 1.72
N ASP A 101 -7.47 -9.77 1.57
CA ASP A 101 -6.03 -10.01 1.52
C ASP A 101 -5.71 -11.08 0.47
N ASP A 102 -4.45 -11.50 0.34
CA ASP A 102 -4.05 -12.57 -0.58
C ASP A 102 -3.24 -13.68 0.09
N ASP A 103 -3.10 -14.81 -0.60
CA ASP A 103 -2.40 -15.99 -0.09
C ASP A 103 -0.98 -16.18 -0.64
N GLY A 104 -0.43 -15.22 -1.38
CA GLY A 104 0.88 -15.36 -2.00
C GLY A 104 0.95 -16.38 -3.15
N VAL A 105 -0.14 -17.07 -3.47
CA VAL A 105 -0.22 -18.06 -4.58
C VAL A 105 -1.20 -17.69 -5.67
N GLY A 106 -1.92 -16.59 -5.50
CA GLY A 106 -2.71 -15.95 -6.57
C GLY A 106 -4.19 -15.83 -6.26
N ASN A 107 -4.64 -16.20 -5.05
CA ASN A 107 -6.02 -16.01 -4.64
C ASN A 107 -6.16 -14.75 -3.78
N VAL A 108 -7.24 -14.02 -4.04
CA VAL A 108 -7.74 -13.00 -3.11
C VAL A 108 -8.72 -13.68 -2.16
N ARG A 109 -8.56 -13.43 -0.87
CA ARG A 109 -9.39 -14.00 0.19
C ARG A 109 -10.23 -12.92 0.85
N LEU A 110 -11.44 -13.29 1.23
CA LEU A 110 -12.35 -12.49 2.04
C LEU A 110 -12.24 -12.94 3.50
N TYR A 111 -11.94 -12.01 4.39
CA TYR A 111 -11.80 -12.31 5.81
C TYR A 111 -12.44 -11.23 6.68
N TYR A 112 -12.61 -11.55 7.96
CA TYR A 112 -12.99 -10.64 9.02
C TYR A 112 -12.22 -11.00 10.30
N TYR A 113 -12.29 -10.13 11.31
CA TYR A 113 -11.79 -10.43 12.64
C TYR A 113 -12.95 -10.80 13.57
N SER A 114 -12.83 -11.93 14.25
CA SER A 114 -13.70 -12.34 15.34
C SER A 114 -12.90 -12.39 16.62
N SER A 115 -13.19 -11.50 17.58
CA SER A 115 -12.46 -11.40 18.85
C SER A 115 -10.93 -11.32 18.67
N GLY A 116 -10.47 -10.55 17.68
CA GLY A 116 -9.05 -10.38 17.34
C GLY A 116 -8.44 -11.50 16.49
N VAL A 117 -9.17 -12.58 16.22
CA VAL A 117 -8.69 -13.69 15.39
C VAL A 117 -9.17 -13.50 13.95
N LYS A 118 -8.23 -13.52 12.99
CA LYS A 118 -8.54 -13.47 11.55
C LYS A 118 -9.24 -14.76 11.13
N SER A 119 -10.40 -14.65 10.49
CA SER A 119 -11.18 -15.77 9.96
C SER A 119 -11.57 -15.53 8.51
N TYR A 120 -11.37 -16.53 7.65
CA TYR A 120 -11.69 -16.44 6.22
C TYR A 120 -13.14 -16.89 5.97
N LEU A 121 -13.92 -16.04 5.31
CA LEU A 121 -15.24 -16.40 4.79
C LEU A 121 -15.13 -17.11 3.45
N ASN A 122 -14.17 -16.70 2.63
CA ASN A 122 -13.92 -17.29 1.33
C ASN A 122 -12.44 -17.14 0.96
N SER A 123 -11.74 -18.26 0.80
CA SER A 123 -10.31 -18.26 0.43
C SER A 123 -10.06 -18.13 -1.08
N THR A 124 -11.12 -18.08 -1.89
CA THR A 124 -11.05 -17.93 -3.36
C THR A 124 -12.05 -16.86 -3.83
N GLN A 125 -12.17 -15.77 -3.06
CA GLN A 125 -13.05 -14.64 -3.40
C GLN A 125 -12.58 -13.89 -4.66
N GLY A 126 -11.37 -14.13 -5.13
CA GLY A 126 -10.86 -13.51 -6.33
C GLY A 126 -9.47 -14.01 -6.70
N THR A 127 -8.82 -13.30 -7.62
CA THR A 127 -7.46 -13.60 -8.07
C THR A 127 -6.59 -12.35 -8.05
N ILE A 128 -5.29 -12.54 -7.83
CA ILE A 128 -4.26 -11.52 -7.94
C ILE A 128 -3.16 -12.02 -8.88
N ASN A 129 -2.91 -11.28 -9.95
CA ASN A 129 -1.83 -11.55 -10.89
C ASN A 129 -0.65 -10.65 -10.54
N TYR A 130 0.38 -11.22 -9.91
CA TYR A 130 1.57 -10.48 -9.49
C TYR A 130 2.39 -9.94 -10.67
N GLY A 131 2.35 -10.58 -11.84
CA GLY A 131 3.09 -10.11 -13.02
C GLY A 131 2.46 -8.86 -13.66
N THR A 132 1.14 -8.83 -13.78
CA THR A 132 0.42 -7.72 -14.44
C THR A 132 -0.10 -6.65 -13.48
N GLY A 133 -0.20 -6.98 -12.19
CA GLY A 133 -0.87 -6.16 -11.20
C GLY A 133 -2.38 -6.10 -11.37
N GLU A 134 -3.00 -7.10 -12.00
CA GLU A 134 -4.44 -7.24 -12.05
C GLU A 134 -4.97 -7.94 -10.80
N ILE A 135 -5.99 -7.35 -10.17
CA ILE A 135 -6.78 -7.96 -9.12
C ILE A 135 -8.21 -8.11 -9.61
N THR A 136 -8.74 -9.33 -9.54
CA THR A 136 -10.15 -9.61 -9.80
C THR A 136 -10.84 -10.02 -8.51
N ILE A 137 -11.96 -9.39 -8.20
CA ILE A 137 -12.88 -9.81 -7.14
C ILE A 137 -14.06 -10.52 -7.82
N ASN A 138 -14.27 -11.80 -7.50
CA ASN A 138 -15.41 -12.57 -8.00
C ASN A 138 -16.72 -11.95 -7.51
N SER A 139 -17.81 -12.23 -8.23
CA SER A 139 -19.11 -11.65 -7.93
C SER A 139 -19.51 -11.84 -6.47
N MET A 140 -19.80 -10.73 -5.80
CA MET A 140 -20.29 -10.71 -4.43
C MET A 140 -21.19 -9.51 -4.18
N ASN A 141 -22.01 -9.61 -3.14
CA ASN A 141 -22.92 -8.56 -2.76
C ASN A 141 -22.34 -7.73 -1.60
N ILE A 142 -21.84 -6.53 -1.92
CA ILE A 142 -21.36 -5.58 -0.91
C ILE A 142 -22.54 -4.75 -0.42
N ALA A 143 -22.82 -4.78 0.87
CA ALA A 143 -23.96 -4.10 1.49
C ALA A 143 -23.65 -2.63 1.82
N SER A 144 -22.46 -2.35 2.36
CA SER A 144 -22.03 -1.00 2.70
C SER A 144 -20.51 -0.91 2.79
N ILE A 145 -19.99 0.32 2.76
CA ILE A 145 -18.56 0.63 2.87
C ILE A 145 -18.27 1.18 4.26
N SER A 146 -17.22 0.69 4.89
CA SER A 146 -16.80 1.21 6.19
C SER A 146 -16.12 2.58 6.05
N ASN A 147 -16.09 3.32 7.15
CA ASN A 147 -15.36 4.58 7.18
C ASN A 147 -13.86 4.34 6.90
N ILE A 148 -13.28 5.18 6.06
CA ILE A 148 -11.85 5.21 5.81
C ILE A 148 -11.30 6.43 6.54
N ARG A 149 -10.36 6.19 7.47
CA ARG A 149 -9.70 7.26 8.24
C ARG A 149 -10.71 8.18 8.95
N GLY A 150 -11.71 7.56 9.59
CA GLY A 150 -12.76 8.26 10.35
C GLY A 150 -13.83 8.96 9.50
N THR A 151 -13.73 8.92 8.17
CA THR A 151 -14.66 9.60 7.26
C THR A 151 -15.47 8.59 6.45
N THR A 152 -16.74 8.89 6.17
CA THR A 152 -17.59 8.09 5.28
C THR A 152 -16.95 7.95 3.90
N SER A 153 -16.94 6.73 3.37
CA SER A 153 -16.40 6.39 2.05
C SER A 153 -17.46 5.73 1.17
N THR A 154 -17.30 5.86 -0.14
CA THR A 154 -18.09 5.14 -1.16
C THR A 154 -17.25 4.13 -1.93
N VAL A 155 -15.95 4.03 -1.62
CA VAL A 155 -14.99 3.19 -2.34
C VAL A 155 -14.30 2.22 -1.39
N VAL A 156 -13.90 1.07 -1.94
CA VAL A 156 -12.96 0.16 -1.29
C VAL A 156 -11.56 0.48 -1.79
N GLU A 157 -10.62 0.74 -0.88
CA GLU A 157 -9.20 0.92 -1.19
C GLU A 157 -8.48 -0.42 -1.14
N LEU A 158 -7.67 -0.70 -2.16
CA LEU A 158 -6.75 -1.83 -2.21
C LEU A 158 -5.32 -1.28 -2.21
N LYS A 159 -4.48 -1.80 -1.30
CA LYS A 159 -3.05 -1.48 -1.21
C LYS A 159 -2.25 -2.75 -1.44
N VAL A 160 -1.19 -2.63 -2.24
CA VAL A 160 -0.24 -3.71 -2.54
C VAL A 160 1.20 -3.19 -2.52
N THR A 161 2.15 -4.09 -2.32
CA THR A 161 3.58 -3.79 -2.46
C THR A 161 4.00 -3.99 -3.93
N PRO A 162 4.51 -2.96 -4.63
CA PRO A 162 5.00 -3.12 -6.00
C PRO A 162 6.33 -3.90 -6.01
N SER A 163 6.60 -4.61 -7.10
CA SER A 163 7.88 -5.33 -7.30
C SER A 163 9.05 -4.37 -7.53
N SER A 164 8.76 -3.20 -8.12
CA SER A 164 9.70 -2.09 -8.31
C SER A 164 9.30 -0.92 -7.41
N ASN A 165 10.29 -0.24 -6.83
CA ASN A 165 10.03 1.00 -6.08
C ASN A 165 9.68 2.18 -7.02
N ASP A 166 10.08 2.14 -8.28
CA ASP A 166 9.58 3.06 -9.30
C ASP A 166 8.17 2.61 -9.73
N VAL A 167 7.23 3.56 -9.79
CA VAL A 167 5.82 3.30 -10.15
C VAL A 167 5.50 4.06 -11.43
N VAL A 168 5.06 3.32 -12.44
CA VAL A 168 4.82 3.85 -13.79
C VAL A 168 3.31 3.85 -14.06
N PRO A 169 2.69 4.99 -14.35
CA PRO A 169 1.31 5.00 -14.85
C PRO A 169 1.24 4.54 -16.31
N VAL A 170 0.08 4.06 -16.71
CA VAL A 170 -0.29 3.97 -18.13
C VAL A 170 -0.93 5.27 -18.59
N ARG A 171 -1.15 5.43 -19.90
CA ARG A 171 -1.82 6.61 -20.47
C ARG A 171 -3.12 6.94 -19.72
N ASP A 172 -3.40 8.24 -19.64
CA ASP A 172 -4.59 8.82 -18.98
C ASP A 172 -4.70 8.49 -17.48
N GLN A 173 -3.58 8.17 -16.83
CA GLN A 173 -3.49 8.04 -15.38
C GLN A 173 -2.50 9.05 -14.82
N ILE A 174 -2.84 9.55 -13.62
CA ILE A 174 -1.96 10.38 -12.81
C ILE A 174 -1.53 9.52 -11.61
N VAL A 175 -0.24 9.58 -11.29
CA VAL A 175 0.29 9.05 -10.02
C VAL A 175 0.35 10.20 -9.03
N GLU A 176 -0.04 9.95 -7.79
CA GLU A 176 0.13 10.91 -6.72
C GLU A 176 0.62 10.21 -5.45
N MET A 177 1.32 10.96 -4.62
CA MET A 177 1.70 10.52 -3.28
C MET A 177 0.61 10.88 -2.29
N ASP A 178 0.17 9.88 -1.53
CA ASP A 178 -0.78 10.05 -0.43
C ASP A 178 -0.06 10.46 0.86
N ILE A 179 0.53 11.66 0.85
CA ILE A 179 1.47 12.12 1.88
C ILE A 179 0.76 12.25 3.24
N ALA A 180 -0.47 12.77 3.26
CA ALA A 180 -1.25 12.94 4.48
C ALA A 180 -1.56 11.62 5.20
N ASN A 181 -1.55 10.49 4.48
CA ASN A 181 -1.80 9.15 5.02
C ASN A 181 -0.54 8.27 5.02
N SER A 182 0.62 8.88 4.78
CA SER A 182 1.93 8.24 4.90
C SER A 182 2.50 8.49 6.30
N THR A 183 3.27 7.54 6.81
CA THR A 183 3.95 7.68 8.11
C THR A 183 5.35 8.23 7.89
N VAL A 184 5.66 9.38 8.48
CA VAL A 184 7.00 9.96 8.53
C VAL A 184 7.45 10.01 9.98
N THR A 185 8.52 9.29 10.30
CA THR A 185 9.12 9.25 11.63
C THR A 185 10.55 9.73 11.57
N VAL A 186 10.91 10.68 12.43
CA VAL A 186 12.28 11.16 12.58
C VAL A 186 12.83 10.60 13.88
N THR A 187 13.97 9.92 13.79
CA THR A 187 14.69 9.37 14.95
C THR A 187 16.03 10.08 15.05
N ALA A 188 16.33 10.66 16.21
CA ALA A 188 17.63 11.28 16.44
C ALA A 188 18.74 10.22 16.44
N ASP A 189 19.83 10.49 15.70
CA ASP A 189 21.04 9.69 15.85
C ASP A 189 21.70 10.06 17.19
N SER A 190 21.95 9.04 18.01
CA SER A 190 22.61 9.19 19.32
C SER A 190 24.07 8.76 19.29
N PHE A 191 24.55 8.27 18.13
CA PHE A 191 25.93 7.88 17.93
C PHE A 191 26.76 9.05 17.38
N VAL A 192 27.98 9.20 17.88
CA VAL A 192 28.93 10.18 17.35
C VAL A 192 29.61 9.59 16.12
N GLY A 193 29.19 10.02 14.94
CA GLY A 193 29.81 9.64 13.66
C GLY A 193 31.31 9.96 13.64
N GLY A 194 32.13 8.97 13.26
CA GLY A 194 33.60 9.12 13.17
C GLY A 194 34.38 8.86 14.45
N SER A 195 33.73 8.49 15.56
CA SER A 195 34.42 7.97 16.75
C SER A 195 34.83 6.51 16.58
N ALA A 196 35.83 6.04 17.35
CA ALA A 196 36.26 4.64 17.37
C ALA A 196 35.13 3.66 17.78
N GLU A 197 34.04 4.18 18.37
CA GLU A 197 32.90 3.44 18.90
C GLU A 197 31.62 3.64 18.08
N ALA A 198 31.67 4.41 16.97
CA ALA A 198 30.49 4.78 16.18
C ALA A 198 29.68 3.58 15.64
N GLY A 199 30.32 2.42 15.47
CA GLY A 199 29.66 1.17 15.06
C GLY A 199 29.32 0.21 16.21
N VAL A 200 29.75 0.49 17.44
CA VAL A 200 29.55 -0.42 18.59
C VAL A 200 28.17 -0.19 19.17
N GLY A 201 27.26 -1.15 18.97
CA GLY A 201 25.87 -1.07 19.44
C GLY A 201 24.90 -0.41 18.44
N TYR A 202 25.36 -0.04 17.25
CA TYR A 202 24.49 0.46 16.18
C TYR A 202 23.59 -0.67 15.66
N THR A 203 22.28 -0.47 15.74
CA THR A 203 21.30 -1.45 15.27
C THR A 203 20.73 -0.98 13.93
N THR A 204 20.94 -1.78 12.88
CA THR A 204 20.33 -1.52 11.57
C THR A 204 18.90 -2.03 11.55
N THR A 205 18.04 -1.35 10.79
CA THR A 205 16.66 -1.79 10.55
C THR A 205 16.52 -2.23 9.10
N SER A 206 15.75 -3.29 8.86
CA SER A 206 15.43 -3.76 7.50
C SER A 206 14.70 -2.67 6.71
N SER A 207 15.05 -2.55 5.43
CA SER A 207 14.28 -1.75 4.45
C SER A 207 13.11 -2.52 3.81
N TYR A 208 12.92 -3.77 4.21
CA TYR A 208 11.87 -4.69 3.74
C TYR A 208 11.01 -5.15 4.91
#